data_AF-A0A7S1S6B8-F1
#
_entry.id   AF-A0A7S1S6B8-F1
#
_cell.length_a   1.000
_cell.length_b   1.000
_cell.length_c   1.000
_cell.angle_alpha   90.00
_cell.angle_beta   90.00
_cell.angle_gamma   90.00
#
_symmetry.space_group_name_H-M   'P 1'
#
loop_
_entity.id
_entity.type
_entity.pdbx_description
1 polymer ?
#
loop_
_entity_poly.entity_id
_entity_poly.type
_entity_poly.pdbx_seq_one_letter_code
_entity_poly.pdbx_strand_id
1 'polypeptide(L)'
;PIPPCGSYRFNSLIALLREQGVVAQDAALHTTHRLDRLTSGLVLLAKTKTGAQRVGAWFAQNEIRKTYLARVRGSFGELLERALRPGADASELPAGASAVGGRLRVEGYNLCVDHKVGKYEFLAGPPSSTDEAKDALTEFECIGTAPGGESVVRCLPSTGRTHQIRVHLRHLGYPIANDSCYGGELRDDATLPLIPHVHHHPAAAPEGGEAEEAVEMHPSGIFLHALTYSLPGGQIYSSEVPPWASCSEGAAAGLPVGAGV
;
A
#
# COMPACT_ATOMS: atom_id res chain seq x y z
N PRO A 1 -3.24 -8.22 -10.45
CA PRO A 1 -3.12 -6.85 -11.01
C PRO A 1 -4.52 -6.27 -11.23
N ILE A 2 -4.70 -4.94 -11.25
CA ILE A 2 -6.05 -4.35 -11.38
C ILE A 2 -6.60 -4.54 -12.81
N PRO A 3 -5.96 -4.03 -13.88
CA PRO A 3 -6.26 -4.47 -15.24
C PRO A 3 -5.53 -5.78 -15.57
N PRO A 4 -6.02 -6.56 -16.55
CA PRO A 4 -5.26 -7.65 -17.15
C PRO A 4 -3.93 -7.14 -17.70
N CYS A 5 -2.82 -7.75 -17.33
CA CYS A 5 -1.51 -7.40 -17.87
C CYS A 5 -0.59 -8.63 -17.99
N GLY A 6 0.12 -8.76 -19.12
CA GLY A 6 1.06 -9.86 -19.36
C GLY A 6 0.41 -11.25 -19.20
N SER A 7 1.02 -12.12 -18.41
CA SER A 7 0.53 -13.46 -18.08
C SER A 7 -0.73 -13.48 -17.19
N TYR A 8 -1.13 -12.34 -16.61
CA TYR A 8 -2.26 -12.25 -15.69
C TYR A 8 -3.54 -11.81 -16.42
N ARG A 9 -3.97 -12.61 -17.41
CA ARG A 9 -5.20 -12.34 -18.19
C ARG A 9 -6.48 -12.62 -17.40
N PHE A 10 -6.53 -13.76 -16.70
CA PHE A 10 -7.72 -14.20 -15.95
C PHE A 10 -7.65 -13.85 -14.45
N ASN A 11 -6.44 -13.68 -13.90
CA ASN A 11 -6.23 -13.30 -12.49
C ASN A 11 -6.11 -11.78 -12.28
N SER A 12 -6.90 -11.00 -13.04
CA SER A 12 -7.05 -9.56 -12.82
C SER A 12 -8.32 -9.29 -12.02
N LEU A 13 -8.36 -8.18 -11.27
CA LEU A 13 -9.53 -7.84 -10.47
C LEU A 13 -10.80 -7.78 -11.33
N ILE A 14 -10.71 -7.20 -12.53
CA ILE A 14 -11.86 -7.08 -13.45
C ILE A 14 -12.36 -8.45 -13.92
N ALA A 15 -11.44 -9.37 -14.21
CA ALA A 15 -11.80 -10.72 -14.64
C ALA A 15 -12.48 -11.51 -13.50
N LEU A 16 -11.93 -11.45 -12.28
CA LEU A 16 -12.49 -12.09 -11.09
C LEU A 16 -13.88 -11.55 -10.74
N LEU A 17 -14.10 -10.23 -10.81
CA LEU A 17 -15.41 -9.62 -10.52
C LEU A 17 -16.50 -10.09 -11.50
N ARG A 18 -16.13 -10.33 -12.76
CA ARG A 18 -17.05 -10.87 -13.78
C ARG A 18 -17.35 -12.35 -13.55
N GLU A 19 -16.33 -13.14 -13.23
CA GLU A 19 -16.47 -14.56 -12.92
C GLU A 19 -17.36 -14.80 -11.70
N GLN A 20 -17.21 -13.97 -10.66
CA GLN A 20 -18.03 -14.02 -9.45
C GLN A 20 -19.45 -13.45 -9.64
N GLY A 21 -19.79 -12.94 -10.84
CA GLY A 21 -21.11 -12.38 -11.13
C GLY A 21 -21.41 -11.05 -10.42
N VAL A 22 -20.42 -10.43 -9.76
CA VAL A 22 -20.57 -9.14 -9.08
C VAL A 22 -20.86 -8.01 -10.08
N VAL A 23 -20.36 -8.16 -11.31
CA VAL A 23 -20.60 -7.26 -12.44
C VAL A 23 -20.95 -8.07 -13.69
N ALA A 24 -21.83 -7.53 -14.54
CA ALA A 24 -22.19 -8.16 -15.80
C ALA A 24 -20.94 -8.40 -16.68
N GLN A 25 -20.94 -9.49 -17.44
CA GLN A 25 -19.78 -9.87 -18.26
C GLN A 25 -19.42 -8.80 -19.31
N ASP A 26 -20.43 -8.09 -19.83
CA ASP A 26 -20.32 -6.99 -20.79
C ASP A 26 -20.14 -5.62 -20.14
N ALA A 27 -20.10 -5.53 -18.81
CA ALA A 27 -19.94 -4.26 -18.11
C ALA A 27 -18.63 -3.57 -18.51
N ALA A 28 -18.75 -2.34 -19.01
CA ALA A 28 -17.63 -1.47 -19.34
C ALA A 28 -17.01 -0.89 -18.06
N LEU A 29 -16.10 -1.65 -17.44
CA LEU A 29 -15.32 -1.19 -16.30
C LEU A 29 -14.00 -0.58 -16.74
N HIS A 30 -13.70 0.58 -16.19
CA HIS A 30 -12.51 1.36 -16.49
C HIS A 30 -11.69 1.58 -15.22
N THR A 31 -10.41 1.24 -15.27
CA THR A 31 -9.47 1.49 -14.19
C THR A 31 -9.19 2.99 -14.07
N THR A 32 -9.24 3.52 -12.84
CA THR A 32 -9.00 4.95 -12.59
C THR A 32 -7.62 5.24 -11.98
N HIS A 33 -7.07 4.26 -11.28
CA HIS A 33 -5.75 4.28 -10.66
C HIS A 33 -5.23 2.84 -10.50
N ARG A 34 -4.03 2.72 -9.95
CA ARG A 34 -3.44 1.44 -9.57
C ARG A 34 -3.10 1.40 -8.09
N LEU A 35 -3.15 0.19 -7.54
CA LEU A 35 -2.61 -0.20 -6.26
C LEU A 35 -1.43 -1.12 -6.53
N ASP A 36 -0.39 -1.06 -5.70
CA ASP A 36 0.76 -1.94 -5.83
C ASP A 36 0.34 -3.41 -5.63
N ARG A 37 1.03 -4.34 -6.29
CA ARG A 37 0.61 -5.75 -6.39
C ARG A 37 0.37 -6.40 -5.02
N LEU A 38 1.21 -6.11 -4.04
CA LEU A 38 1.17 -6.72 -2.71
C LEU A 38 0.29 -5.91 -1.73
N THR A 39 -0.19 -4.74 -2.14
CA THR A 39 -0.97 -3.85 -1.30
C THR A 39 -2.45 -4.20 -1.43
N SER A 40 -3.13 -4.31 -0.29
CA SER A 40 -4.57 -4.61 -0.21
C SER A 40 -5.41 -3.33 -0.10
N GLY A 41 -6.73 -3.45 -0.27
CA GLY A 41 -7.68 -2.37 0.05
C GLY A 41 -8.38 -1.74 -1.16
N LEU A 42 -8.81 -0.50 -0.98
CA LEU A 42 -9.70 0.21 -1.91
C LEU A 42 -9.14 0.39 -3.32
N VAL A 43 -9.99 0.07 -4.30
CA VAL A 43 -9.81 0.37 -5.73
C VAL A 43 -11.11 0.97 -6.26
N LEU A 44 -10.99 2.02 -7.08
CA LEU A 44 -12.12 2.70 -7.71
C LEU A 44 -12.15 2.33 -9.19
N LEU A 45 -13.28 1.76 -9.62
CA LEU A 45 -13.55 1.43 -11.02
C LEU A 45 -14.69 2.32 -11.53
N ALA A 46 -14.50 2.92 -12.69
CA ALA A 46 -15.54 3.73 -13.33
C ALA A 46 -16.37 2.87 -14.30
N LYS A 47 -17.69 3.03 -14.27
CA LYS A 47 -18.63 2.36 -15.19
C LYS A 47 -18.73 3.03 -16.57
N THR A 48 -18.10 4.18 -16.74
CA THR A 48 -18.09 4.93 -18.01
C THR A 48 -16.72 5.54 -18.27
N LYS A 49 -16.37 5.72 -19.55
CA LYS A 49 -15.11 6.36 -19.96
C LYS A 49 -14.98 7.79 -19.41
N THR A 50 -16.06 8.57 -19.46
CA THR A 50 -16.10 9.94 -18.91
C THR A 50 -15.88 9.93 -17.40
N GLY A 51 -16.49 8.98 -16.67
CA GLY A 51 -16.24 8.80 -15.25
C GLY A 51 -14.78 8.46 -14.97
N ALA A 52 -14.18 7.58 -15.79
CA ALA A 52 -12.79 7.17 -15.66
C ALA A 52 -11.83 8.35 -15.86
N GLN A 53 -12.07 9.17 -16.89
CA GLN A 53 -11.29 10.37 -17.16
C GLN A 53 -11.37 11.38 -16.01
N ARG A 54 -12.57 11.61 -15.47
CA ARG A 54 -12.78 12.53 -14.34
C ARG A 54 -12.05 12.06 -13.08
N VAL A 55 -12.25 10.80 -12.68
CA VAL A 55 -11.60 10.26 -11.48
C VAL A 55 -10.08 10.16 -11.67
N GLY A 56 -9.62 9.78 -12.87
CA GLY A 56 -8.21 9.77 -13.23
C GLY A 56 -7.56 11.14 -13.13
N ALA A 57 -8.27 12.20 -13.56
CA ALA A 57 -7.80 13.58 -13.40
C ALA A 57 -7.63 13.97 -11.94
N TRP A 58 -8.59 13.61 -11.06
CA TRP A 58 -8.46 13.86 -9.62
C TRP A 58 -7.26 13.15 -8.99
N PHE A 59 -6.94 11.92 -9.41
CA PHE A 59 -5.71 11.24 -8.97
C PHE A 59 -4.46 11.95 -9.50
N ALA A 60 -4.43 12.34 -10.78
CA ALA A 60 -3.30 13.01 -11.39
C ALA A 60 -3.00 14.39 -10.79
N GLN A 61 -4.04 15.09 -10.34
CA GLN A 61 -3.99 16.40 -9.70
C GLN A 61 -3.86 16.31 -8.17
N ASN A 62 -3.71 15.11 -7.60
CA ASN A 62 -3.63 14.87 -6.15
C ASN A 62 -4.84 15.39 -5.34
N GLU A 63 -6.02 15.46 -5.95
CA GLU A 63 -7.24 15.98 -5.29
C GLU A 63 -7.97 14.91 -4.46
N ILE A 64 -7.67 13.63 -4.69
CA ILE A 64 -8.18 12.54 -3.86
C ILE A 64 -7.28 12.41 -2.63
N ARG A 65 -7.85 12.67 -1.45
CA ARG A 65 -7.16 12.40 -0.19
C ARG A 65 -7.24 10.92 0.11
N LYS A 66 -6.09 10.30 0.35
CA LYS A 66 -5.97 8.85 0.55
C LYS A 66 -5.46 8.57 1.95
N THR A 67 -6.02 7.55 2.59
CA THR A 67 -5.55 7.04 3.87
C THR A 67 -5.20 5.57 3.73
N TYR A 68 -4.02 5.21 4.20
CA TYR A 68 -3.55 3.83 4.25
C TYR A 68 -3.25 3.44 5.70
N LEU A 69 -3.28 2.15 5.98
CA LEU A 69 -2.75 1.55 7.19
C LEU A 69 -1.52 0.72 6.84
N ALA A 70 -0.49 0.79 7.67
CA ALA A 70 0.71 -0.03 7.57
C ALA A 70 1.07 -0.63 8.92
N ARG A 71 1.48 -1.90 8.96
CA ARG A 71 2.12 -2.49 10.14
C ARG A 71 3.63 -2.51 9.92
N VAL A 72 4.36 -1.84 10.78
CA VAL A 72 5.80 -1.57 10.63
C VAL A 72 6.61 -2.19 11.74
N ARG A 73 7.87 -2.50 11.46
CA ARG A 73 8.83 -2.97 12.48
C ARG A 73 9.15 -1.84 13.46
N GLY A 74 9.29 -2.19 14.73
CA GLY A 74 9.74 -1.27 15.77
C GLY A 74 8.64 -0.39 16.34
N SER A 75 9.02 0.41 17.34
CA SER A 75 8.17 1.36 18.05
C SER A 75 8.13 2.71 17.30
N PHE A 76 7.22 2.83 16.33
CA PHE A 76 7.02 4.07 15.58
C PHE A 76 6.49 5.19 16.48
N GLY A 77 5.74 4.82 17.53
CA GLY A 77 5.25 5.75 18.56
C GLY A 77 6.40 6.49 19.25
N GLU A 78 7.46 5.79 19.65
CA GLU A 78 8.64 6.41 20.27
C GLU A 78 9.35 7.39 19.33
N LEU A 79 9.46 7.08 18.02
CA LEU A 79 9.99 8.03 17.05
C LEU A 79 9.13 9.29 16.99
N LEU A 80 7.81 9.14 16.95
CA LEU A 80 6.86 10.24 16.85
C LEU A 80 6.90 11.13 18.11
N GLU A 81 6.88 10.52 19.30
CA GLU A 81 7.02 11.24 20.58
C GLU A 81 8.34 12.00 20.66
N ARG A 82 9.44 11.35 20.26
CA ARG A 82 10.75 11.99 20.19
C ARG A 82 10.70 13.18 19.23
N ALA A 83 10.15 13.01 18.05
CA ALA A 83 10.09 14.07 17.04
C ALA A 83 9.22 15.27 17.43
N LEU A 84 8.17 15.05 18.24
CA LEU A 84 7.20 16.07 18.62
C LEU A 84 7.51 16.77 19.96
N ARG A 85 8.53 16.30 20.70
CA ARG A 85 8.86 16.89 22.01
C ARG A 85 9.31 18.35 21.89
N PRO A 86 8.99 19.21 22.87
CA PRO A 86 9.49 20.58 22.88
C PRO A 86 11.02 20.63 22.81
N GLY A 87 11.55 21.43 21.89
CA GLY A 87 13.00 21.57 21.70
C GLY A 87 13.67 20.41 20.93
N ALA A 88 12.91 19.53 20.28
CA ALA A 88 13.47 18.55 19.34
C ALA A 88 14.25 19.24 18.22
N ASP A 89 15.45 18.74 17.92
CA ASP A 89 16.23 19.20 16.78
C ASP A 89 15.80 18.45 15.52
N ALA A 90 15.63 19.16 14.40
CA ALA A 90 15.28 18.57 13.11
C ALA A 90 16.34 17.56 12.61
N SER A 91 17.61 17.72 13.03
CA SER A 91 18.71 16.81 12.69
C SER A 91 18.60 15.42 13.33
N GLU A 92 17.71 15.24 14.32
CA GLU A 92 17.42 13.92 14.91
C GLU A 92 16.56 13.04 14.00
N LEU A 93 15.94 13.64 12.98
CA LEU A 93 15.18 12.93 11.96
C LEU A 93 16.04 12.70 10.72
N PRO A 94 15.80 11.60 9.98
CA PRO A 94 16.43 11.41 8.67
C PRO A 94 16.16 12.60 7.74
N ALA A 95 17.10 12.90 6.84
CA ALA A 95 16.94 13.99 5.88
C ALA A 95 15.61 13.86 5.11
N GLY A 96 14.91 14.96 4.89
CA GLY A 96 13.58 14.98 4.26
C GLY A 96 12.42 14.58 5.18
N ALA A 97 12.69 14.17 6.43
CA ALA A 97 11.68 13.97 7.45
C ALA A 97 11.55 15.18 8.38
N SER A 98 10.33 15.48 8.81
CA SER A 98 10.01 16.58 9.74
C SER A 98 8.79 16.25 10.58
N ALA A 99 8.63 16.90 11.73
CA ALA A 99 7.44 16.79 12.55
C ALA A 99 6.50 17.97 12.27
N VAL A 100 5.26 17.70 11.84
CA VAL A 100 4.28 18.72 11.46
C VAL A 100 2.91 18.31 11.99
N GLY A 101 2.29 19.17 12.82
CA GLY A 101 0.89 19.00 13.25
C GLY A 101 0.60 17.66 13.94
N GLY A 102 1.51 17.20 14.81
CA GLY A 102 1.36 15.91 15.51
C GLY A 102 1.67 14.67 14.64
N ARG A 103 2.22 14.87 13.45
CA ARG A 103 2.58 13.81 12.50
C ARG A 103 4.03 13.90 12.08
N LEU A 104 4.55 12.79 11.55
CA LEU A 104 5.81 12.79 10.81
C LEU A 104 5.52 12.97 9.33
N ARG A 105 6.12 13.99 8.71
CA ARG A 105 6.10 14.22 7.27
C ARG A 105 7.42 13.74 6.67
N VAL A 106 7.35 13.01 5.57
CA VAL A 106 8.50 12.68 4.71
C VAL A 106 8.24 13.26 3.32
N GLU A 107 9.16 14.12 2.88
CA GLU A 107 9.10 14.86 1.62
C GLU A 107 10.45 14.79 0.90
N GLY A 108 10.41 14.52 -0.40
CA GLY A 108 11.59 14.36 -1.24
C GLY A 108 11.20 13.74 -2.58
N TYR A 109 12.05 12.85 -3.10
CA TYR A 109 11.89 12.26 -4.42
C TYR A 109 11.86 10.73 -4.34
N ASN A 110 10.96 10.13 -5.11
CA ASN A 110 10.89 8.69 -5.32
C ASN A 110 11.59 8.34 -6.64
N LEU A 111 12.77 7.74 -6.55
CA LEU A 111 13.63 7.35 -7.67
C LEU A 111 13.38 5.90 -8.06
N CYS A 112 13.15 5.63 -9.34
CA CYS A 112 13.18 4.27 -9.87
C CYS A 112 14.64 3.85 -10.07
N VAL A 113 15.14 2.86 -9.32
CA VAL A 113 16.53 2.41 -9.42
C VAL A 113 16.71 1.19 -10.33
N ASP A 114 15.63 0.42 -10.53
CA ASP A 114 15.63 -0.70 -11.48
C ASP A 114 14.22 -0.96 -12.00
N HIS A 115 14.02 -0.68 -13.29
CA HIS A 115 12.74 -0.88 -13.98
C HIS A 115 12.35 -2.35 -14.17
N LYS A 116 13.32 -3.28 -14.24
CA LYS A 116 13.07 -4.70 -14.48
C LYS A 116 12.44 -5.35 -13.25
N VAL A 117 12.97 -5.02 -12.07
CA VAL A 117 12.45 -5.55 -10.80
C VAL A 117 11.44 -4.60 -10.15
N GLY A 118 11.27 -3.38 -10.65
CA GLY A 118 10.40 -2.37 -10.07
C GLY A 118 10.87 -1.90 -8.69
N LYS A 119 12.19 -1.72 -8.54
CA LYS A 119 12.81 -1.26 -7.28
C LYS A 119 12.91 0.26 -7.28
N TYR A 120 12.57 0.85 -6.15
CA TYR A 120 12.55 2.29 -5.92
C TYR A 120 13.34 2.66 -4.66
N GLU A 121 13.88 3.87 -4.63
CA GLU A 121 14.58 4.44 -3.48
C GLU A 121 14.08 5.87 -3.21
N PHE A 122 14.17 6.29 -1.94
CA PHE A 122 13.83 7.65 -1.52
C PHE A 122 15.09 8.52 -1.51
N LEU A 123 14.97 9.73 -2.05
CA LEU A 123 16.00 10.76 -2.00
C LEU A 123 15.45 11.98 -1.26
N ALA A 124 16.13 12.40 -0.19
CA ALA A 124 15.75 13.59 0.57
C ALA A 124 16.05 14.90 -0.20
N GLY A 125 17.09 14.88 -1.03
CA GLY A 125 17.51 16.01 -1.85
C GLY A 125 17.17 15.80 -3.33
N PRO A 126 17.27 16.86 -4.14
CA PRO A 126 17.04 16.78 -5.58
C PRO A 126 17.99 15.77 -6.21
N PRO A 127 17.51 14.95 -7.16
CA PRO A 127 18.36 14.00 -7.86
C PRO A 127 19.37 14.74 -8.74
N SER A 128 20.49 14.08 -9.04
CA SER A 128 21.48 14.59 -10.00
C SER A 128 20.96 14.60 -11.45
N SER A 129 19.95 13.79 -11.76
CA SER A 129 19.22 13.79 -13.04
C SER A 129 17.71 13.75 -12.80
N THR A 130 16.95 14.50 -13.60
CA THR A 130 15.50 14.73 -13.37
C THR A 130 14.57 13.68 -13.94
N ASP A 131 15.06 12.77 -14.80
CA ASP A 131 14.17 11.94 -15.62
C ASP A 131 13.54 10.76 -14.85
N GLU A 132 14.16 10.30 -13.75
CA GLU A 132 13.76 9.07 -13.05
C GLU A 132 13.22 9.28 -11.62
N ALA A 133 13.42 10.47 -11.04
CA ALA A 133 12.95 10.79 -9.70
C ALA A 133 11.73 11.72 -9.74
N LYS A 134 10.72 11.42 -8.92
CA LYS A 134 9.47 12.19 -8.87
C LYS A 134 9.17 12.64 -7.47
N ASP A 135 8.68 13.88 -7.32
CA ASP A 135 8.26 14.40 -6.02
C ASP A 135 7.28 13.46 -5.32
N ALA A 136 7.56 13.25 -4.04
CA ALA A 136 6.82 12.35 -3.17
C ALA A 136 6.68 12.94 -1.77
N LEU A 137 5.45 12.95 -1.26
CA LEU A 137 5.12 13.43 0.08
C LEU A 137 4.13 12.49 0.76
N THR A 138 4.48 12.07 1.97
CA THR A 138 3.61 11.26 2.85
C THR A 138 3.68 11.76 4.28
N GLU A 139 2.53 11.90 4.94
CA GLU A 139 2.45 12.11 6.38
C GLU A 139 2.09 10.80 7.10
N PHE A 140 2.60 10.63 8.31
CA PHE A 140 2.48 9.42 9.12
C PHE A 140 2.03 9.76 10.54
N GLU A 141 1.11 8.95 11.04
CA GLU A 141 0.56 9.04 12.39
C GLU A 141 0.60 7.63 13.01
N CYS A 142 1.17 7.50 14.21
CA CYS A 142 1.10 6.24 14.94
C CYS A 142 -0.31 6.07 15.48
N ILE A 143 -0.98 4.95 15.18
CA ILE A 143 -2.34 4.69 15.68
C ILE A 143 -2.39 3.59 16.75
N GLY A 144 -1.29 2.86 16.96
CA GLY A 144 -1.18 1.89 18.04
C GLY A 144 -0.03 0.92 17.85
N THR A 145 0.06 -0.03 18.78
CA THR A 145 1.06 -1.11 18.79
C THR A 145 0.47 -2.41 18.25
N ALA A 146 1.32 -3.23 17.65
CA ALA A 146 1.01 -4.59 17.22
C ALA A 146 1.97 -5.60 17.87
N PRO A 147 1.59 -6.89 17.95
CA PRO A 147 2.45 -7.94 18.52
C PRO A 147 3.83 -8.00 17.87
N GLY A 148 4.84 -8.38 18.64
CA GLY A 148 6.23 -8.51 18.15
C GLY A 148 7.03 -7.21 18.17
N GLY A 149 6.62 -6.21 18.97
CA GLY A 149 7.32 -4.92 19.05
C GLY A 149 7.13 -4.05 17.80
N GLU A 150 5.93 -4.14 17.21
CA GLU A 150 5.59 -3.50 15.95
C GLU A 150 4.58 -2.38 16.19
N SER A 151 4.41 -1.51 15.20
CA SER A 151 3.45 -0.41 15.27
C SER A 151 2.50 -0.45 14.10
N VAL A 152 1.27 0.00 14.32
CA VAL A 152 0.32 0.30 13.24
C VAL A 152 0.36 1.80 12.99
N VAL A 153 0.59 2.15 11.73
CA VAL A 153 0.80 3.52 11.27
C VAL A 153 -0.27 3.85 10.23
N ARG A 154 -0.93 5.00 10.42
CA ARG A 154 -1.76 5.61 9.40
C ARG A 154 -0.87 6.42 8.46
N CYS A 155 -0.96 6.16 7.17
CA CYS A 155 -0.19 6.86 6.13
C CYS A 155 -1.12 7.71 5.26
N LEU A 156 -0.73 8.95 5.02
CA LEU A 156 -1.50 9.96 4.29
C LEU A 156 -0.65 10.48 3.12
N PRO A 157 -0.58 9.73 2.00
CA PRO A 157 0.21 10.14 0.86
C PRO A 157 -0.50 11.25 0.07
N SER A 158 0.14 12.41 -0.05
CA SER A 158 -0.36 13.51 -0.91
C SER A 158 -0.14 13.17 -2.39
N THR A 159 0.98 12.54 -2.71
CA THR A 159 1.30 12.04 -4.06
C THR A 159 0.94 10.56 -4.21
N GLY A 160 1.08 9.99 -5.43
CA GLY A 160 0.73 8.60 -5.71
C GLY A 160 1.82 7.84 -6.47
N ARG A 161 3.08 7.90 -6.00
CA ARG A 161 4.21 7.23 -6.68
C ARG A 161 4.26 5.74 -6.31
N THR A 162 4.78 4.91 -7.21
CA THR A 162 4.96 3.47 -6.99
C THR A 162 5.80 3.22 -5.74
N HIS A 163 5.35 2.33 -4.86
CA HIS A 163 6.05 1.96 -3.61
C HIS A 163 6.33 3.12 -2.64
N GLN A 164 5.73 4.31 -2.84
CA GLN A 164 6.05 5.52 -2.08
C GLN A 164 6.01 5.32 -0.56
N ILE A 165 4.91 4.78 -0.04
CA ILE A 165 4.77 4.52 1.40
C ILE A 165 5.84 3.54 1.89
N ARG A 166 6.12 2.49 1.12
CA ARG A 166 7.09 1.43 1.45
C ARG A 166 8.49 2.02 1.61
N VAL A 167 8.94 2.83 0.64
CA VAL A 167 10.27 3.44 0.69
C VAL A 167 10.38 4.56 1.73
N HIS A 168 9.32 5.34 1.97
CA HIS A 168 9.31 6.37 3.02
C HIS A 168 9.41 5.72 4.42
N LEU A 169 8.64 4.66 4.68
CA LEU A 169 8.69 3.93 5.94
C LEU A 169 10.06 3.27 6.18
N ARG A 170 10.64 2.68 5.13
CA ARG A 170 12.04 2.19 5.16
C ARG A 170 13.02 3.32 5.47
N HIS A 171 12.89 4.48 4.83
CA HIS A 171 13.76 5.64 5.04
C HIS A 171 13.72 6.16 6.49
N LEU A 172 12.55 6.10 7.12
CA LEU A 172 12.40 6.42 8.54
C LEU A 172 13.05 5.38 9.48
N GLY A 173 13.45 4.21 8.96
CA GLY A 173 13.96 3.08 9.74
C GLY A 173 12.88 2.11 10.22
N TYR A 174 11.63 2.27 9.76
CA TYR A 174 10.46 1.49 10.19
C TYR A 174 9.81 0.82 8.98
N PRO A 175 10.49 -0.11 8.28
CA PRO A 175 9.92 -0.76 7.11
C PRO A 175 8.65 -1.55 7.47
N ILE A 176 7.79 -1.76 6.47
CA ILE A 176 6.61 -2.62 6.62
C ILE A 176 7.07 -4.01 7.04
N ALA A 177 6.44 -4.57 8.07
CA ALA A 177 7.02 -5.66 8.85
C ALA A 177 7.30 -6.92 8.04
N ASN A 178 6.47 -7.18 7.03
CA ASN A 178 6.58 -8.33 6.14
C ASN A 178 6.99 -7.99 4.69
N ASP A 179 7.55 -6.80 4.46
CA ASP A 179 7.96 -6.34 3.13
C ASP A 179 9.42 -6.71 2.82
N SER A 180 9.61 -7.88 2.20
CA SER A 180 10.94 -8.40 1.85
C SER A 180 11.75 -7.56 0.88
N CYS A 181 11.11 -6.73 0.05
CA CYS A 181 11.83 -5.85 -0.87
C CYS A 181 12.53 -4.69 -0.13
N TYR A 182 12.01 -4.29 1.02
CA TYR A 182 12.38 -3.05 1.70
C TYR A 182 12.81 -3.23 3.15
N GLY A 183 13.23 -4.43 3.55
CA GLY A 183 13.84 -4.71 4.86
C GLY A 183 12.90 -5.34 5.89
N GLY A 184 11.68 -5.69 5.51
CA GLY A 184 10.84 -6.65 6.22
C GLY A 184 11.30 -8.10 5.96
N GLU A 185 10.78 -9.05 6.73
CA GLU A 185 10.99 -10.49 6.50
C GLU A 185 9.67 -11.13 6.09
N LEU A 186 9.72 -12.07 5.15
CA LEU A 186 8.56 -12.89 4.84
C LEU A 186 8.14 -13.65 6.10
N ARG A 187 6.86 -13.62 6.42
CA ARG A 187 6.28 -14.35 7.55
C ARG A 187 5.18 -15.26 7.05
N ASP A 188 5.13 -16.48 7.59
CA ASP A 188 3.98 -17.36 7.50
C ASP A 188 2.90 -16.87 8.48
N ASP A 189 2.40 -15.66 8.23
CA ASP A 189 1.33 -15.08 9.02
C ASP A 189 -0.01 -15.39 8.34
N ALA A 190 -0.85 -16.20 9.01
CA ALA A 190 -2.17 -16.60 8.53
C ALA A 190 -3.14 -15.42 8.32
N THR A 191 -2.83 -14.22 8.82
CA THR A 191 -3.61 -13.00 8.59
C THR A 191 -3.28 -12.30 7.28
N LEU A 192 -2.23 -12.72 6.58
CA LEU A 192 -1.90 -12.20 5.26
C LEU A 192 -2.86 -12.76 4.21
N PRO A 193 -3.30 -11.93 3.25
CA PRO A 193 -4.14 -12.41 2.17
C PRO A 193 -3.36 -13.44 1.35
N LEU A 194 -3.96 -14.62 1.22
CA LEU A 194 -3.51 -15.68 0.31
C LEU A 194 -3.74 -15.20 -1.12
N ILE A 195 -2.70 -15.24 -1.94
CA ILE A 195 -2.85 -15.05 -3.39
C ILE A 195 -2.34 -16.33 -4.04
N PRO A 196 -3.09 -16.94 -4.96
CA PRO A 196 -2.60 -18.05 -5.75
C PRO A 196 -1.27 -17.66 -6.41
N HIS A 197 -0.20 -18.38 -6.12
CA HIS A 197 1.08 -18.23 -6.80
C HIS A 197 1.36 -19.54 -7.53
N VAL A 198 1.55 -19.44 -8.85
CA VAL A 198 2.01 -20.57 -9.65
C VAL A 198 3.49 -20.74 -9.33
N HIS A 199 3.83 -21.64 -8.43
CA HIS A 199 5.20 -22.11 -8.30
C HIS A 199 5.50 -22.99 -9.50
N HIS A 200 6.46 -22.59 -10.35
CA HIS A 200 7.16 -23.57 -11.16
C HIS A 200 8.07 -24.36 -10.22
N HIS A 201 7.54 -25.42 -9.61
CA HIS A 201 8.41 -26.47 -9.11
C HIS A 201 9.13 -27.09 -10.32
N PRO A 202 10.46 -27.23 -10.31
CA PRO A 202 11.11 -28.11 -11.27
C PRO A 202 10.61 -29.53 -10.99
N ALA A 203 9.69 -30.01 -11.81
CA ALA A 203 9.10 -31.33 -11.66
C ALA A 203 10.19 -32.39 -11.79
N ALA A 204 10.41 -33.18 -10.73
CA ALA A 204 10.86 -34.54 -10.93
C ALA A 204 9.70 -35.28 -11.59
N ALA A 205 9.90 -35.76 -12.82
CA ALA A 205 8.88 -36.48 -13.57
C ALA A 205 8.48 -37.77 -12.82
N PRO A 206 7.19 -37.99 -12.53
CA PRO A 206 6.70 -39.33 -12.24
C PRO A 206 6.36 -40.00 -13.57
N GLU A 207 6.86 -41.23 -13.76
CA GLU A 207 6.33 -42.11 -14.78
C GLU A 207 4.87 -42.46 -14.44
N GLY A 208 3.95 -42.06 -15.33
CA GLY A 208 2.60 -42.61 -15.37
C GLY A 208 1.62 -42.06 -14.33
N GLY A 209 1.07 -40.88 -14.59
CA GLY A 209 -0.14 -40.38 -13.94
C GLY A 209 -0.31 -38.88 -14.17
N GLU A 210 -1.41 -38.46 -14.80
CA GLU A 210 -1.79 -37.05 -14.87
C GLU A 210 -2.13 -36.58 -13.45
N ALA A 211 -1.19 -35.88 -12.81
CA ALA A 211 -1.44 -35.21 -11.54
C ALA A 211 -2.18 -33.89 -11.82
N GLU A 212 -3.39 -33.73 -11.29
CA GLU A 212 -4.01 -32.41 -11.16
C GLU A 212 -3.07 -31.54 -10.29
N GLU A 213 -2.52 -30.47 -10.88
CA GLU A 213 -1.69 -29.50 -10.16
C GLU A 213 -2.52 -28.84 -9.04
N ALA A 214 -2.27 -29.22 -7.79
CA ALA A 214 -2.80 -28.50 -6.64
C ALA A 214 -2.13 -27.11 -6.59
N VAL A 215 -2.93 -26.05 -6.77
CA VAL A 215 -2.47 -24.67 -6.61
C VAL A 215 -2.21 -24.40 -5.13
N GLU A 216 -0.94 -24.47 -4.71
CA GLU A 216 -0.53 -24.16 -3.35
C GLU A 216 -0.64 -22.64 -3.11
N MET A 217 -1.50 -22.24 -2.16
CA MET A 217 -1.75 -20.83 -1.85
C MET A 217 -0.83 -20.36 -0.72
N HIS A 218 0.11 -19.46 -1.03
CA HIS A 218 0.95 -18.80 -0.02
C HIS A 218 0.50 -17.37 0.30
N PRO A 219 0.65 -16.92 1.56
CA PRO A 219 0.42 -15.54 1.94
C PRO A 219 1.41 -14.63 1.22
N SER A 220 0.91 -13.67 0.44
CA SER A 220 1.76 -12.81 -0.41
C SER A 220 1.40 -11.33 -0.40
N GLY A 221 0.36 -10.93 0.36
CA GLY A 221 0.16 -9.52 0.68
C GLY A 221 1.25 -8.98 1.60
N ILE A 222 1.44 -7.66 1.60
CA ILE A 222 2.17 -6.95 2.66
C ILE A 222 1.17 -6.29 3.62
N PHE A 223 1.62 -5.96 4.84
CA PHE A 223 0.85 -5.17 5.79
C PHE A 223 0.79 -3.70 5.38
N LEU A 224 0.17 -3.46 4.23
CA LEU A 224 -0.18 -2.16 3.69
C LEU A 224 -1.59 -2.27 3.09
N HIS A 225 -2.48 -1.38 3.52
CA HIS A 225 -3.88 -1.41 3.15
C HIS A 225 -4.39 -0.02 2.80
N ALA A 226 -4.98 0.16 1.62
CA ALA A 226 -5.70 1.37 1.24
C ALA A 226 -7.06 1.41 1.95
N LEU A 227 -7.18 2.23 2.99
CA LEU A 227 -8.33 2.26 3.90
C LEU A 227 -9.44 3.19 3.42
N THR A 228 -9.13 4.45 3.11
CA THR A 228 -10.14 5.42 2.69
C THR A 228 -9.69 6.30 1.53
N TYR A 229 -10.64 6.67 0.67
CA TYR A 229 -10.48 7.72 -0.34
C TYR A 229 -11.57 8.78 -0.18
N SER A 230 -11.18 10.04 0.00
CA SER A 230 -12.08 11.19 0.01
C SER A 230 -11.93 11.95 -1.30
N LEU A 231 -13.04 12.08 -2.03
CA LEU A 231 -13.12 12.73 -3.32
C LEU A 231 -13.33 14.25 -3.16
N PRO A 232 -13.06 15.06 -4.21
CA PRO A 232 -13.24 16.52 -4.16
C PRO A 232 -14.66 16.98 -3.83
N GLY A 233 -15.67 16.16 -4.13
CA GLY A 233 -17.08 16.44 -3.80
C GLY A 233 -17.51 16.08 -2.38
N GLY A 234 -16.57 15.72 -1.49
CA GLY A 234 -16.85 15.33 -0.10
C GLY A 234 -17.29 13.88 0.09
N GLN A 235 -17.55 13.13 -0.99
CA GLN A 235 -17.82 11.70 -0.90
C GLN A 235 -16.60 10.94 -0.38
N ILE A 236 -16.82 10.07 0.59
CA ILE A 236 -15.80 9.20 1.17
C ILE A 236 -16.15 7.75 0.85
N TYR A 237 -15.14 6.98 0.47
CA TYR A 237 -15.20 5.52 0.38
C TYR A 237 -14.25 4.92 1.41
N SER A 238 -14.65 3.80 2.02
CA SER A 238 -13.87 3.07 3.03
C SER A 238 -13.90 1.57 2.76
N SER A 239 -12.78 0.89 3.00
CA SER A 239 -12.74 -0.57 3.14
C SER A 239 -12.79 -0.95 4.62
N GLU A 240 -12.99 -2.25 4.88
CA GLU A 240 -12.86 -2.80 6.23
C GLU A 240 -11.42 -2.71 6.73
N VAL A 241 -11.25 -2.47 8.03
CA VAL A 241 -9.95 -2.48 8.67
C VAL A 241 -9.44 -3.93 8.72
N PRO A 242 -8.24 -4.24 8.19
CA PRO A 242 -7.75 -5.60 8.20
C PRO A 242 -7.41 -6.06 9.63
N PRO A 243 -7.58 -7.35 9.97
CA PRO A 243 -7.36 -7.86 11.33
C PRO A 243 -5.96 -7.58 11.90
N TRP A 244 -4.93 -7.59 11.05
CA TRP A 244 -3.55 -7.29 11.48
C TRP A 244 -3.33 -5.83 11.90
N ALA A 245 -4.26 -4.92 11.55
CA ALA A 245 -4.22 -3.51 11.93
C ALA A 245 -5.05 -3.22 13.19
N SER A 246 -5.82 -4.20 13.69
CA SER A 246 -6.54 -4.09 14.95
C SER A 246 -5.55 -4.01 16.11
N CYS A 247 -5.42 -2.83 16.71
CA CYS A 247 -4.56 -2.61 17.87
C CYS A 247 -5.30 -3.04 19.15
N SER A 248 -4.58 -3.56 20.14
CA SER A 248 -5.12 -3.70 21.51
C SER A 248 -5.45 -2.31 22.06
N GLU A 249 -6.66 -2.14 22.63
CA GLU A 249 -7.19 -0.85 23.08
C GLU A 249 -6.19 -0.07 23.96
N GLY A 250 -5.78 1.10 23.46
CA GLY A 250 -4.91 2.05 24.15
C GLY A 250 -4.85 3.45 23.52
N ALA A 251 -5.31 3.63 22.27
CA ALA A 251 -5.38 4.94 21.61
C ALA A 251 -6.49 4.99 20.53
N ALA A 252 -7.68 4.46 20.82
CA ALA A 252 -8.82 4.54 19.92
C ALA A 252 -9.44 5.97 19.95
N ALA A 253 -8.81 6.90 19.25
CA ALA A 253 -9.43 8.17 18.87
C ALA A 253 -9.39 8.31 17.34
N GLY A 254 -10.52 8.05 16.68
CA GLY A 254 -10.79 8.57 15.33
C GLY A 254 -10.56 7.63 14.15
N LEU A 255 -10.88 6.33 14.25
CA LEU A 255 -11.19 5.56 13.05
C LEU A 255 -12.69 5.75 12.72
N PRO A 256 -13.07 6.16 11.49
CA PRO A 256 -14.46 6.25 11.12
C PRO A 256 -15.07 4.85 11.12
N VAL A 257 -16.03 4.62 12.01
CA VAL A 257 -16.90 3.45 11.99
C VAL A 257 -17.73 3.55 10.71
N GLY A 258 -17.51 2.62 9.78
CA GLY A 258 -18.19 2.61 8.50
C GLY A 258 -19.71 2.51 8.69
N ALA A 259 -20.45 3.49 8.19
CA ALA A 259 -21.86 3.33 7.89
C ALA A 259 -21.97 2.57 6.58
N GLY A 260 -22.30 1.29 6.65
CA GLY A 260 -22.58 0.47 5.47
C GLY A 260 -23.86 0.93 4.78
N VAL A 261 -23.78 1.09 3.46
CA VAL A 261 -24.89 0.91 2.50
C VAL A 261 -24.30 0.36 1.21
#